data_AF-X0Z700-F1
#
_entry.id   AF-X0Z700-F1
#
_cell.length_a   1.000
_cell.length_b   1.000
_cell.length_c   1.000
_cell.angle_alpha   90.00
_cell.angle_beta   90.00
_cell.angle_gamma   90.00
#
_symmetry.space_group_name_H-M   'P 1'
#
loop_
_entity.id
_entity.type
_entity.pdbx_description
1 polymer ?
#
loop_
_entity_poly.entity_id
_entity_poly.type
_entity_poly.pdbx_seq_one_letter_code
_entity_poly.pdbx_strand_id
1 'polypeptide(L)' 'MVRKVLSLSLHPSLYKEYEKLAKKSGKNKSQLFREMIFLYEQEKMKDDFYKIQRKISKVVRKKGIYTEEDVKKIVFEER' A
#
# COMPACT_ATOMS: atom_id res chain seq x y z
N MET A 1 -15.92 17.84 7.85
CA MET A 1 -14.59 17.31 7.44
C MET A 1 -13.56 18.43 7.58
N VAL A 2 -12.59 18.31 8.49
CA VAL A 2 -11.58 19.34 8.74
C VAL A 2 -10.43 19.17 7.74
N ARG A 3 -10.14 20.19 6.93
CA ARG A 3 -8.96 20.22 6.04
C ARG A 3 -7.85 21.02 6.72
N LYS A 4 -6.61 20.53 6.64
CA LYS A 4 -5.40 21.26 7.07
C LYS A 4 -4.51 21.53 5.87
N VAL A 5 -3.81 22.65 5.89
CA VAL A 5 -2.83 23.00 4.85
C VAL A 5 -1.49 22.36 5.21
N LEU A 6 -0.85 21.76 4.21
CA LEU A 6 0.51 21.22 4.31
C LEU A 6 1.39 22.01 3.33
N SER A 7 2.49 22.58 3.85
CA SER A 7 3.52 23.25 3.05
C SER A 7 4.81 22.43 3.16
N LEU A 8 5.47 22.21 2.03
CA LEU A 8 6.66 21.37 1.92
C LEU A 8 7.68 22.07 1.01
N SER A 9 8.95 21.97 1.38
CA SER A 9 10.05 22.42 0.53
C SER A 9 10.54 21.23 -0.30
N LEU A 10 10.71 21.45 -1.61
CA LEU A 10 11.24 20.45 -2.54
C LEU A 10 12.48 21.02 -3.23
N HIS A 11 13.44 20.16 -3.53
CA HIS A 11 14.55 20.54 -4.41
C HIS A 11 13.98 21.02 -5.77
N PRO A 12 14.55 22.07 -6.40
CA PRO A 12 13.97 22.65 -7.62
C PRO A 12 13.79 21.66 -8.77
N SER A 13 14.69 20.68 -8.92
CA SER A 13 14.56 19.64 -9.94
C SER A 13 13.32 18.77 -9.71
N LEU A 14 13.13 18.31 -8.47
CA LEU A 14 12.01 17.47 -8.08
C LEU A 14 10.68 18.22 -8.23
N TYR A 15 10.65 19.50 -7.87
CA TYR A 15 9.46 20.34 -8.08
C TYR A 15 9.07 20.41 -9.57
N LYS A 16 10.04 20.59 -10.47
CA LYS A 16 9.80 20.61 -11.92
C LYS A 16 9.28 19.27 -12.45
N GLU A 17 9.85 18.16 -11.99
CA GLU A 17 9.39 16.82 -12.35
C GLU A 17 7.96 16.57 -11.86
N TYR A 18 7.68 16.98 -10.63
CA TYR A 18 6.37 16.89 -10.03
C TYR A 18 5.32 17.70 -10.79
N GLU A 19 5.66 18.93 -11.20
CA GLU A 19 4.78 19.75 -12.05
C GLU A 19 4.49 19.10 -13.40
N LYS A 20 5.51 18.53 -14.05
CA LYS A 20 5.34 17.80 -15.32
C LYS A 20 4.44 16.59 -15.13
N LEU A 21 4.62 15.84 -14.05
CA LEU A 21 3.82 14.65 -13.75
C LEU A 21 2.35 15.03 -13.53
N ALA A 22 2.08 16.06 -12.72
CA ALA A 22 0.72 16.54 -12.48
C ALA A 22 0.03 16.93 -13.79
N LYS A 23 0.71 17.70 -14.65
CA LYS A 23 0.21 18.05 -15.98
C LYS A 23 -0.10 16.82 -16.85
N LYS A 24 0.85 15.88 -16.96
CA LYS A 24 0.68 14.65 -17.76
C LYS A 24 -0.49 13.80 -17.27
N SER A 25 -0.74 13.79 -15.97
CA SER A 25 -1.84 13.05 -15.35
C SER A 25 -3.18 13.80 -15.34
N GLY A 26 -3.26 15.02 -15.91
CA GLY A 26 -4.46 15.85 -15.90
C GLY A 26 -4.90 16.30 -14.50
N LYS A 27 -3.97 16.33 -13.54
CA LYS A 27 -4.23 16.59 -12.12
C LYS A 27 -3.56 17.88 -11.68
N ASN A 28 -4.12 18.56 -10.68
CA ASN A 28 -3.37 19.58 -9.97
C ASN A 28 -2.38 18.94 -8.98
N LYS A 29 -1.39 19.74 -8.54
CA LYS A 29 -0.36 19.33 -7.56
C LYS A 29 -1.01 18.67 -6.34
N SER A 30 -1.91 19.35 -5.64
CA SER A 30 -2.50 18.82 -4.42
C SER A 30 -3.28 17.51 -4.62
N GLN A 31 -3.91 17.31 -5.79
CA GLN A 31 -4.56 16.05 -6.15
C GLN A 31 -3.55 14.92 -6.32
N LEU A 32 -2.51 15.14 -7.13
CA LEU A 32 -1.45 14.18 -7.34
C LEU A 32 -0.76 13.82 -6.01
N PHE A 33 -0.52 14.80 -5.13
CA PHE A 33 0.11 14.57 -3.83
C PHE A 33 -0.70 13.60 -2.97
N ARG A 34 -2.01 13.82 -2.86
CA ARG A 34 -2.90 12.96 -2.06
C ARG A 34 -2.96 11.54 -2.61
N GLU A 35 -2.98 11.40 -3.92
CA GLU A 35 -2.96 10.09 -4.57
C GLU A 35 -1.63 9.37 -4.35
N MET A 36 -0.50 10.09 -4.42
CA MET A 36 0.81 9.51 -4.11
C MET A 36 0.92 9.02 -2.67
N ILE A 37 0.33 9.73 -1.70
CA ILE A 37 0.26 9.25 -0.30
C ILE A 37 -0.50 7.92 -0.24
N PHE A 38 -1.67 7.86 -0.88
CA PHE A 38 -2.46 6.63 -0.91
C PHE A 38 -1.69 5.46 -1.55
N LEU A 39 -1.04 5.71 -2.69
CA LEU A 39 -0.23 4.69 -3.37
C LEU A 39 0.96 4.23 -2.51
N TYR A 40 1.62 5.15 -1.82
CA TYR A 40 2.72 4.83 -0.90
C TYR A 40 2.24 3.94 0.25
N GLU A 41 1.09 4.23 0.86
CA GLU A 41 0.52 3.38 1.90
C GLU A 41 0.18 1.98 1.37
N GLN A 42 -0.42 1.89 0.18
CA GLN A 42 -0.74 0.61 -0.46
C GLN A 42 0.52 -0.21 -0.75
N GLU A 43 1.60 0.42 -1.20
CA GLU A 43 2.89 -0.23 -1.42
C GLU A 43 3.47 -0.76 -0.10
N LYS A 44 3.43 0.03 0.98
CA LYS A 44 3.88 -0.41 2.31
C LYS A 44 3.04 -1.57 2.85
N MET A 45 1.73 -1.52 2.68
CA MET A 45 0.85 -2.63 3.09
C MET A 45 1.18 -3.92 2.32
N LYS A 46 1.48 -3.83 1.02
CA LYS A 46 1.92 -4.98 0.22
C LYS A 46 3.25 -5.53 0.73
N ASP A 47 4.24 -4.68 0.99
CA ASP A 47 5.53 -5.10 1.55
C ASP A 47 5.36 -5.88 2.86
N ASP A 48 4.52 -5.36 3.75
CA ASP A 48 4.28 -6.00 5.05
C ASP A 48 3.47 -7.29 4.91
N PHE A 49 2.48 -7.33 4.02
CA PHE A 49 1.77 -8.55 3.66
C PHE A 49 2.74 -9.63 3.16
N TYR A 50 3.63 -9.32 2.21
CA TYR A 50 4.61 -10.29 1.69
C TYR A 50 5.67 -10.69 2.72
N LYS A 51 6.04 -9.80 3.66
CA LYS A 51 6.92 -10.18 4.79
C LYS A 51 6.23 -11.18 5.71
N ILE A 52 4.98 -10.91 6.10
CA ILE A 52 4.18 -11.80 6.94
C ILE A 52 3.96 -13.13 6.22
N GLN A 53 3.53 -13.11 4.97
CA GLN A 53 3.33 -14.30 4.14
C GLN A 53 4.59 -15.17 4.08
N ARG A 54 5.77 -14.56 3.84
CA ARG A 54 7.04 -15.29 3.85
C ARG A 54 7.34 -15.93 5.21
N LYS A 55 7.12 -15.21 6.31
CA LYS A 55 7.33 -15.72 7.68
C LYS A 55 6.40 -16.91 7.99
N ILE A 56 5.12 -16.78 7.70
CA ILE A 56 4.12 -17.80 8.05
C ILE A 56 4.12 -18.99 7.08
N SER A 57 4.56 -18.80 5.83
CA SER A 57 4.53 -19.85 4.78
C SER A 57 5.20 -21.15 5.21
N LYS A 58 6.33 -21.07 5.93
CA LYS A 58 7.05 -22.25 6.45
C LYS A 58 6.27 -22.99 7.52
N VAL A 59 5.54 -22.26 8.36
CA VAL A 59 4.72 -22.82 9.46
C VAL A 59 3.45 -23.44 8.89
N VAL A 60 2.78 -22.75 7.97
CA VAL A 60 1.54 -23.17 7.32
C VAL A 60 1.75 -24.43 6.47
N ARG A 61 2.84 -24.52 5.71
CA ARG A 61 3.24 -25.74 4.98
C ARG A 61 3.48 -26.93 5.92
N LYS A 62 4.17 -26.72 7.03
CA LYS A 62 4.39 -27.76 8.04
C LYS A 62 3.08 -28.26 8.68
N LYS A 63 2.05 -27.41 8.72
CA LYS A 63 0.70 -27.76 9.19
C LYS A 63 -0.20 -28.37 8.10
N GLY A 64 0.31 -28.57 6.88
CA GLY A 64 -0.44 -29.21 5.80
C GLY A 64 -1.54 -28.33 5.17
N ILE A 65 -1.49 -27.01 5.39
CA ILE A 65 -2.48 -26.05 4.88
C ILE A 65 -1.94 -25.51 3.54
N TYR A 66 -2.67 -25.75 2.45
CA TYR A 66 -2.21 -25.36 1.11
C TYR A 66 -3.24 -24.58 0.30
N THR A 67 -4.52 -24.67 0.69
CA THR A 67 -5.64 -24.08 -0.05
C THR A 67 -6.46 -23.15 0.81
N GLU A 68 -7.27 -22.29 0.17
CA GLU A 68 -8.24 -21.47 0.87
C GLU A 68 -9.29 -22.30 1.62
N GLU A 69 -9.64 -23.48 1.11
CA GLU A 69 -10.56 -24.41 1.78
C GLU A 69 -9.97 -24.99 3.06
N ASP A 70 -8.66 -25.27 3.10
CA ASP A 70 -7.97 -25.70 4.33
C ASP A 70 -7.99 -24.60 5.41
N VAL A 71 -7.85 -23.34 4.99
CA VAL A 71 -7.97 -22.18 5.88
C VAL A 71 -9.41 -22.03 6.39
N LYS A 72 -10.40 -22.19 5.50
CA LYS A 72 -11.81 -22.11 5.89
C LYS A 72 -12.17 -23.17 6.92
N LYS A 73 -11.74 -24.43 6.75
CA LYS A 73 -11.96 -25.49 7.75
C LYS A 73 -11.45 -25.07 9.13
N ILE A 74 -10.23 -24.56 9.21
CA ILE A 74 -9.65 -24.11 10.50
C ILE A 74 -10.42 -22.93 11.11
N VAL A 75 -10.82 -21.95 10.30
CA VAL A 75 -11.47 -20.72 10.79
C VAL A 75 -12.95 -20.94 11.14
N PHE A 76 -13.62 -21.86 10.46
CA PHE A 76 -15.06 -22.10 10.58
C PHE A 76 -15.43 -23.38 11.34
N GLU A 77 -14.51 -24.31 11.59
CA GLU A 77 -14.75 -25.47 12.48
C GLU A 77 -14.61 -25.13 13.97
N GLU A 78 -13.99 -24.00 14.34
CA GLU A 78 -13.91 -23.51 15.74
C GLU A 78 -15.03 -22.51 16.12
N ARG A 79 -16.11 -22.42 15.33
CA ARG A 79 -17.30 -21.61 15.63
C ARG A 79 -18.56 -22.46 15.64
#